data_AF-A0A7W7Q345-F1
#
_entry.id   AF-A0A7W7Q345-F1
#
_cell.length_a   1.000
_cell.length_b   1.000
_cell.length_c   1.000
_cell.angle_alpha   90.00
_cell.angle_beta   90.00
_cell.angle_gamma   90.00
#
_symmetry.space_group_name_H-M   'P 1'
#
loop_
_entity.id
_entity.type
_entity.pdbx_description
1 polymer ?
#
loop_
_entity_poly.entity_id
_entity_poly.type
_entity_poly.pdbx_seq_one_letter_code
_entity_poly.pdbx_strand_id
1 'polypeptide(L)' 'MDARGINSALSFREFAQCDFADKDVEWCLRLSPHYYNTEEEVDHVADVVADLAGQGRR' A
#
# COMPACT_ATOMS: atom_id res chain seq x y z
N MET A 1 -14.74 -0.22 -0.52
CA MET A 1 -13.64 -0.55 -1.45
C MET A 1 -13.37 0.70 -2.27
N ASP A 2 -12.11 0.97 -2.59
CA ASP A 2 -11.77 2.14 -3.40
C ASP A 2 -12.30 1.99 -4.86
N ALA A 3 -12.12 3.03 -5.67
CA ALA A 3 -12.58 3.03 -7.06
C ALA A 3 -11.93 1.95 -7.95
N ARG A 4 -10.86 1.32 -7.48
CA ARG A 4 -10.06 0.32 -8.22
C ARG A 4 -10.20 -1.09 -7.64
N GLY A 5 -11.04 -1.27 -6.62
CA GLY A 5 -11.27 -2.56 -5.97
C GLY A 5 -10.12 -3.01 -5.06
N ILE A 6 -9.21 -2.11 -4.67
CA ILE A 6 -8.03 -2.45 -3.87
C ILE A 6 -8.33 -2.18 -2.39
N ASN A 7 -7.97 -3.12 -1.53
CA ASN A 7 -8.03 -2.93 -0.09
C ASN A 7 -6.70 -2.33 0.38
N SER A 8 -6.76 -1.11 0.89
CA SER A 8 -5.63 -0.39 1.47
C SER A 8 -6.06 0.33 2.74
N ALA A 9 -5.10 0.57 3.63
CA ALA A 9 -5.32 1.33 4.86
C ALA A 9 -4.12 2.23 5.14
N LEU A 10 -4.34 3.37 5.78
CA LEU A 10 -3.26 4.16 6.35
C LEU A 10 -2.78 3.50 7.64
N SER A 11 -1.46 3.39 7.79
CA SER A 11 -0.83 2.99 9.05
C SER A 11 0.08 4.11 9.53
N PHE A 12 -0.16 4.60 10.73
CA PHE A 12 0.67 5.61 11.40
C PHE A 12 1.67 4.94 12.35
N ARG A 13 2.72 5.66 12.72
CA ARG A 13 3.81 5.18 13.60
C ARG A 13 3.29 4.58 14.91
N GLU A 14 2.18 5.07 15.45
CA GLU A 14 1.58 4.57 16.70
C GLU A 14 1.15 3.10 16.61
N PHE A 15 0.88 2.59 15.40
CA PHE A 15 0.49 1.20 15.15
C PHE A 15 1.68 0.24 14.94
N ALA A 16 2.88 0.76 14.68
CA ALA A 16 4.06 -0.01 14.33
C ALA A 16 5.34 0.61 14.92
N GLN A 17 5.28 0.99 16.21
CA GLN A 17 6.27 1.86 16.86
C GLN A 17 7.72 1.42 16.68
N CYS A 18 8.03 0.13 16.89
CA CYS A 18 9.41 -0.36 16.74
C CYS A 18 9.86 -0.34 15.27
N ASP A 19 9.08 -0.95 14.38
CA ASP A 19 9.45 -1.08 12.95
C ASP A 19 9.53 0.29 12.25
N PHE A 20 8.61 1.20 12.58
CA PHE A 20 8.57 2.54 11.98
C PHE A 20 9.59 3.48 12.60
N ALA A 21 9.96 3.31 13.88
CA ALA A 21 11.07 4.05 14.47
C ALA A 21 12.41 3.63 13.83
N ASP A 22 12.65 2.32 13.70
CA ASP A 22 13.89 1.80 13.11
C ASP A 22 14.07 2.22 11.64
N LYS A 23 12.96 2.42 10.90
CA LYS A 23 12.95 2.82 9.48
C LYS A 23 12.78 4.32 9.25
N ASP A 24 12.62 5.11 10.32
CA ASP A 24 12.24 6.52 10.25
C ASP A 24 11.02 6.81 9.35
N VAL A 25 9.94 6.05 9.57
CA VAL A 25 8.66 6.19 8.85
C VAL A 25 7.61 6.80 9.77
N GLU A 26 6.96 7.88 9.35
CA GLU A 26 5.87 8.51 10.11
C GLU A 26 4.51 7.85 9.81
N TRP A 27 4.27 7.55 8.54
CA TRP A 27 3.09 6.84 8.09
C TRP A 27 3.36 6.12 6.77
N CYS A 28 2.52 5.13 6.46
CA CYS A 28 2.51 4.50 5.13
C CYS A 28 1.09 4.19 4.66
N LEU A 29 0.96 4.03 3.34
CA LEU A 29 -0.16 3.30 2.76
C LEU A 29 0.16 1.81 2.83
N ARG A 30 -0.65 1.06 3.56
CA ARG A 30 -0.47 -0.38 3.74
C ARG A 30 -1.41 -1.15 2.82
N LEU A 31 -0.80 -1.95 1.95
CA LEU A 31 -1.46 -3.04 1.24
C LEU A 31 -1.42 -4.28 2.13
N SER A 32 -2.54 -4.98 2.26
CA SER A 32 -2.64 -6.16 3.13
C SER A 32 -2.98 -7.41 2.29
N PRO A 33 -2.10 -7.82 1.36
CA PRO A 33 -2.33 -9.04 0.61
C PRO A 33 -2.36 -10.23 1.57
N HIS A 34 -3.21 -11.19 1.25
CA HIS A 34 -3.45 -12.38 2.05
C HIS A 34 -3.34 -13.62 1.14
N TYR A 35 -3.25 -14.81 1.73
CA TYR A 35 -3.19 -16.07 0.96
C TYR A 35 -4.45 -16.38 0.15
N TYR A 36 -5.48 -15.53 0.24
CA TYR A 36 -6.66 -15.59 -0.62
C TYR A 36 -6.50 -14.77 -1.91
N ASN A 37 -5.48 -13.91 -2.00
CA ASN A 37 -5.25 -13.13 -3.20
C ASN A 37 -4.69 -14.00 -4.32
N THR A 38 -5.12 -13.72 -5.55
CA THR A 38 -4.51 -14.32 -6.74
C THR A 38 -3.28 -13.53 -7.18
N GLU A 39 -2.44 -14.13 -8.03
CA GLU A 39 -1.31 -13.40 -8.64
C GLU A 39 -1.81 -12.23 -9.49
N GLU A 40 -2.93 -12.38 -10.22
CA GLU A 40 -3.49 -11.28 -11.01
C GLU A 40 -3.95 -10.10 -10.15
N GLU A 41 -4.47 -10.37 -8.94
CA GLU A 41 -4.85 -9.29 -8.01
C GLU A 41 -3.62 -8.54 -7.46
N VAL A 42 -2.50 -9.24 -7.25
CA VAL A 42 -1.24 -8.61 -6.83
C VAL A 42 -0.67 -7.76 -7.97
N ASP A 43 -0.68 -8.28 -9.19
CA ASP A 43 -0.23 -7.56 -10.39
C ASP A 43 -1.07 -6.30 -10.62
N HIS A 44 -2.40 -6.40 -10.49
CA HIS A 44 -3.31 -5.25 -10.62
C HIS A 44 -2.97 -4.13 -9.63
N VAL A 45 -2.64 -4.46 -8.38
CA VAL A 45 -2.23 -3.47 -7.39
C VAL A 45 -0.90 -2.81 -7.78
N ALA A 46 0.07 -3.59 -8.27
CA ALA A 46 1.37 -3.07 -8.70
C ALA A 46 1.24 -2.08 -9.88
N ASP A 47 0.44 -2.44 -10.89
CA ASP A 47 0.16 -1.58 -12.05
C ASP A 47 -0.48 -0.26 -11.62
N VAL A 48 -1.48 -0.35 -10.73
CA VAL A 48 -2.19 0.82 -10.21
C VAL A 48 -1.26 1.77 -9.43
N VAL A 49 -0.33 1.23 -8.64
CA VAL A 49 0.66 2.04 -7.91
C VAL A 49 1.63 2.72 -8.88
N ALA A 50 2.09 2.01 -9.91
CA ALA A 50 2.97 2.56 -10.95
C ALA A 50 2.30 3.71 -11.70
N ASP A 51 1.03 3.56 -12.08
CA ASP A 51 0.24 4.60 -12.75
C ASP A 51 0.10 5.87 -11.89
N LEU A 52 -0.23 5.72 -10.61
CA LEU A 52 -0.35 6.85 -9.68
C LEU A 52 0.99 7.57 -9.48
N ALA A 53 2.08 6.80 -9.31
CA ALA A 53 3.41 7.36 -9.17
C ALA A 53 3.85 8.14 -10.42
N GLY A 54 3.46 7.65 -11.61
CA GLY A 54 3.70 8.33 -12.88
C GLY A 54 2.87 9.62 -13.05
N GLN A 55 1.65 9.67 -12.52
CA GLN A 55 0.79 10.85 -12.53
C GLN A 55 1.29 11.96 -11.61
N GLY A 56 1.78 11.62 -10.42
CA GLY A 56 2.31 12.59 -9.45
C GLY A 56 3.65 13.22 -9.84
N ARG A 57 4.30 12.71 -10.90
CA ARG A 57 5.59 13.19 -11.41
C ARG A 57 5.47 14.11 -12.63
N ARG A 58 4.26 14.36 -13.11
CA ARG A 58 3.97 15.30 -14.21
C ARG A 58 3.60 16.68 -13.69
#